data_AF-A0A9W8JN06-F1
#
_entry.id   AF-A0A9W8JN06-F1
#
_cell.length_a   1.000
_cell.length_b   1.000
_cell.length_c   1.000
_cell.angle_alpha   90.00
_cell.angle_beta   90.00
_cell.angle_gamma   90.00
#
_symmetry.space_group_name_H-M   'P 1'
#
loop_
_entity.id
_entity.type
_entity.pdbx_description
1 polymer ?
#
loop_
_entity_poly.entity_id
_entity_poly.type
_entity_poly.pdbx_seq_one_letter_code
_entity_poly.pdbx_strand_id
1 'polypeptide(L)'
;MFKSSLARRILLLLCSMDDFSTNRHAEAPVKPELAASVPSRHPDLWFSDGNIALVAGGLYFNVHLGLLCRHSEPLNEAIKALAADEKQTRLIEGNVVLELDDHPKDLCRFLMALYDGVSGVRYDQTDFESVSALLRLSTKYSVEHVRRDILRGLSTIWPRTLSAWEFREADATDPSGVYKPRCIYPHPM
;
A
#
# COMPACT_ATOMS: atom_id res chain seq x y z
N MET A 1 15.20 2.14 -24.93
CA MET A 1 14.34 3.20 -25.49
C MET A 1 12.90 2.87 -25.08
N PHE A 2 12.15 3.83 -24.53
CA PHE A 2 10.77 3.73 -24.02
C PHE A 2 10.55 2.92 -22.72
N LYS A 3 10.78 3.56 -21.57
CA LYS A 3 10.19 3.15 -20.29
C LYS A 3 8.79 3.78 -20.19
N SER A 4 7.82 2.95 -19.84
CA SER A 4 6.38 3.23 -19.68
C SER A 4 6.12 4.50 -18.88
N SER A 5 5.43 5.45 -19.52
CA SER A 5 5.27 6.83 -19.07
C SER A 5 3.84 7.09 -18.58
N LEU A 6 3.41 6.35 -17.56
CA LEU A 6 2.25 6.72 -16.75
C LEU A 6 2.59 6.78 -15.26
N ALA A 7 3.40 5.82 -14.77
CA ALA A 7 3.90 5.79 -13.38
C ALA A 7 4.71 7.04 -12.99
N ARG A 8 5.44 7.65 -13.93
CA ARG A 8 6.18 8.90 -13.68
C ARG A 8 5.29 10.13 -13.51
N ARG A 9 4.04 10.12 -14.00
CA ARG A 9 3.15 11.28 -13.90
C ARG A 9 2.53 11.45 -12.52
N ILE A 10 2.31 10.36 -11.77
CA ILE A 10 1.78 10.44 -10.40
C ILE A 10 2.84 10.98 -9.42
N LEU A 11 4.13 10.73 -9.69
CA LEU A 11 5.21 11.17 -8.81
C LEU A 11 5.67 12.63 -9.02
N LEU A 12 5.35 13.24 -10.17
CA LEU A 12 5.87 14.57 -10.52
C LEU A 12 5.12 15.76 -9.90
N LEU A 13 4.04 15.53 -9.14
CA LEU A 13 3.24 16.60 -8.55
C LEU A 13 3.47 16.85 -7.04
N LEU A 14 4.35 16.09 -6.36
CA LEU A 14 4.47 16.18 -4.89
C LEU A 14 5.88 16.14 -4.28
N CYS A 15 6.96 16.39 -5.01
CA CYS A 15 8.28 16.46 -4.37
C CYS A 15 9.11 17.65 -4.88
N SER A 16 9.01 18.77 -4.17
CA SER A 16 10.10 19.73 -4.03
C SER A 16 10.71 19.51 -2.64
N MET A 17 12.03 19.49 -2.60
CA MET A 17 12.95 19.56 -1.46
C MET A 17 13.83 18.32 -1.20
N ASP A 18 15.12 18.63 -1.32
CA ASP A 18 16.30 18.12 -0.62
C ASP A 18 17.12 16.99 -1.27
N ASP A 19 17.95 17.43 -2.21
CA ASP A 19 19.22 16.84 -2.60
C ASP A 19 20.21 16.85 -1.42
N PHE A 20 20.41 15.69 -0.79
CA PHE A 20 21.66 15.36 -0.12
C PHE A 20 21.95 13.87 -0.30
N SER A 21 22.81 13.54 -1.28
CA SER A 21 23.54 12.26 -1.23
C SER A 21 24.82 12.32 -2.05
N THR A 22 25.93 12.60 -1.36
CA THR A 22 27.28 12.29 -1.83
C THR A 22 27.47 10.79 -1.69
N ASN A 23 27.39 10.03 -2.79
CA ASN A 23 28.10 8.76 -2.89
C ASN A 23 28.56 8.48 -4.33
N ARG A 24 29.88 8.39 -4.43
CA ARG A 24 30.73 8.27 -5.60
C ARG A 24 31.02 6.78 -5.81
N HIS A 25 30.80 6.29 -7.04
CA HIS A 25 31.21 4.99 -7.57
C HIS A 25 30.87 3.73 -6.74
N ALA A 26 29.67 3.20 -6.94
CA ALA A 26 29.42 1.76 -6.85
C ALA A 26 28.86 1.30 -8.19
N GLU A 27 29.61 0.44 -8.87
CA GLU A 27 29.22 -0.20 -10.12
C GLU A 27 27.96 -1.03 -9.87
N ALA A 28 26.83 -0.63 -10.45
CA ALA A 28 25.55 -1.29 -10.21
C ALA A 28 25.60 -2.70 -10.83
N PRO A 29 25.25 -3.77 -10.09
CA PRO A 29 25.16 -5.09 -10.67
C PRO A 29 24.06 -5.11 -11.74
N VAL A 30 24.45 -5.51 -12.95
CA VAL A 30 23.55 -5.71 -14.09
C VAL A 30 22.52 -6.77 -13.68
N LYS A 31 21.29 -6.31 -13.42
CA LYS A 31 20.15 -7.18 -13.08
C LYS A 31 19.80 -7.98 -14.34
N PRO A 32 19.78 -9.32 -14.30
CA PRO A 32 19.43 -10.11 -15.47
C PRO A 32 18.00 -9.76 -15.88
N GLU A 33 17.87 -9.44 -17.16
CA GLU A 33 16.64 -9.11 -17.86
C GLU A 33 15.73 -10.35 -17.85
N LEU A 34 14.93 -10.48 -16.79
CA LEU A 34 13.95 -11.54 -16.64
C LEU A 34 12.87 -11.32 -17.70
N ALA A 35 12.73 -12.28 -18.62
CA ALA A 35 11.61 -12.35 -19.55
C ALA A 35 10.30 -12.02 -18.81
N ALA A 36 9.49 -11.11 -19.37
CA ALA A 36 8.26 -10.64 -18.75
C ALA A 36 7.34 -11.83 -18.42
N SER A 37 7.40 -12.32 -17.19
CA SER A 37 6.55 -13.41 -16.75
C SER A 37 5.12 -12.91 -16.68
N VAL A 38 4.19 -13.67 -17.25
CA VAL A 38 2.76 -13.39 -17.15
C VAL A 38 2.40 -13.32 -15.66
N PRO A 39 1.78 -12.21 -15.17
CA PRO A 39 1.41 -12.10 -13.77
C PRO A 39 0.38 -13.17 -13.43
N SER A 40 0.45 -13.73 -12.23
CA SER A 40 -0.49 -14.75 -11.76
C SER A 40 -1.68 -14.13 -11.03
N ARG A 41 -2.81 -14.85 -11.05
CA ARG A 41 -4.05 -14.42 -10.42
C ARG A 41 -3.93 -14.47 -8.90
N HIS A 42 -4.34 -13.40 -8.21
CA HIS A 42 -4.52 -13.47 -6.76
C HIS A 42 -5.69 -14.40 -6.40
N PRO A 43 -5.57 -15.29 -5.39
CA PRO A 43 -6.62 -16.27 -5.06
C PRO A 43 -7.93 -15.63 -4.61
N ASP A 44 -7.86 -14.64 -3.71
CA ASP A 44 -9.06 -14.10 -3.04
C ASP A 44 -9.60 -12.81 -3.66
N LEU A 45 -8.72 -11.93 -4.17
CA LEU A 45 -9.06 -10.64 -4.76
C LEU A 45 -9.20 -10.74 -6.29
N TRP A 46 -10.05 -11.66 -6.69
CA TRP A 46 -10.46 -11.83 -8.09
C TRP A 46 -11.98 -11.97 -8.11
N PHE A 47 -12.65 -10.95 -8.64
CA PHE A 47 -14.09 -10.93 -8.78
C PHE A 47 -14.47 -11.30 -10.21
N SER A 48 -15.46 -12.19 -10.38
CA SER A 48 -15.91 -12.60 -11.72
C SER A 48 -16.55 -11.46 -12.52
N ASP A 49 -17.12 -10.49 -11.82
CA ASP A 49 -17.70 -9.24 -12.34
C ASP A 49 -16.71 -8.05 -12.27
N GLY A 50 -15.46 -8.31 -11.89
CA GLY A 50 -14.40 -7.32 -11.92
C GLY A 50 -14.17 -6.80 -13.34
N ASN A 51 -14.04 -5.49 -13.48
CA ASN A 51 -13.98 -4.76 -14.74
C ASN A 51 -12.68 -3.96 -14.91
N ILE A 52 -11.69 -4.17 -14.04
CA ILE A 52 -10.33 -3.67 -14.17
C ILE A 52 -9.34 -4.64 -13.52
N ALA A 53 -8.23 -4.88 -14.20
CA ALA A 53 -7.13 -5.69 -13.68
C ALA A 53 -6.02 -4.78 -13.13
N LEU A 54 -5.73 -4.87 -11.83
CA LEU A 54 -4.56 -4.20 -11.23
C LEU A 54 -3.39 -5.17 -11.23
N VAL A 55 -2.23 -4.75 -11.73
CA VAL A 55 -1.00 -5.56 -11.70
C VAL A 55 -0.01 -4.92 -10.75
N ALA A 56 0.53 -5.71 -9.82
CA ALA A 56 1.58 -5.30 -8.90
C ALA A 56 2.63 -6.40 -8.78
N GLY A 57 3.85 -6.12 -9.23
CA GLY A 57 4.92 -7.11 -9.32
C GLY A 57 4.51 -8.29 -10.23
N GLY A 58 4.49 -9.50 -9.66
CA GLY A 58 4.13 -10.73 -10.37
C GLY A 58 2.68 -11.18 -10.18
N LEU A 59 1.82 -10.39 -9.53
CA LEU A 59 0.44 -10.72 -9.24
C LEU A 59 -0.52 -9.73 -9.89
N TYR A 60 -1.72 -10.21 -10.24
CA TYR A 60 -2.83 -9.34 -10.65
C TYR A 60 -4.10 -9.60 -9.84
N PHE A 61 -4.89 -8.54 -9.72
CA PHE A 61 -6.14 -8.46 -8.97
C PHE A 61 -7.24 -8.04 -9.93
N ASN A 62 -8.35 -8.78 -10.02
CA ASN A 62 -9.49 -8.38 -10.85
C ASN A 62 -10.56 -7.76 -9.96
N VAL A 63 -10.78 -6.45 -10.08
CA VAL A 63 -11.56 -5.66 -9.10
C VAL A 63 -12.53 -4.70 -9.80
N HIS A 64 -13.26 -3.91 -9.01
CA HIS A 64 -14.29 -2.99 -9.49
C HIS A 64 -13.77 -1.56 -9.63
N LEU A 65 -13.79 -1.04 -10.86
CA LEU A 65 -13.42 0.32 -11.22
C LEU A 65 -14.19 1.37 -10.42
N GLY A 66 -15.51 1.19 -10.26
CA GLY A 66 -16.35 2.12 -9.52
C GLY A 66 -15.91 2.29 -8.06
N LEU A 67 -15.44 1.22 -7.42
CA LEU A 67 -14.92 1.28 -6.06
C LEU A 67 -13.62 2.11 -6.00
N LEU A 68 -12.68 1.82 -6.89
CA LEU A 68 -11.40 2.54 -6.94
C LEU A 68 -11.61 4.04 -7.20
N CYS A 69 -12.39 4.39 -8.24
CA CYS A 69 -12.66 5.77 -8.62
C CYS A 69 -13.42 6.55 -7.55
N ARG A 70 -14.32 5.89 -6.81
CA ARG A 70 -15.10 6.52 -5.73
C ARG A 70 -14.23 6.87 -4.52
N HIS A 71 -13.26 6.02 -4.20
CA HIS A 71 -12.49 6.14 -2.97
C HIS A 71 -11.10 6.77 -3.15
N SER A 72 -10.59 6.85 -4.37
CA SER A 72 -9.26 7.36 -4.68
C SER A 72 -9.26 8.23 -5.94
N GLU A 73 -9.04 9.53 -5.76
CA GLU A 73 -8.84 10.47 -6.87
C GLU A 73 -7.57 10.18 -7.69
N PRO A 74 -6.40 9.88 -7.08
CA PRO A 74 -5.22 9.49 -7.86
C PRO A 74 -5.42 8.26 -8.75
N LEU A 75 -6.13 7.23 -8.25
CA LEU A 75 -6.47 6.06 -9.06
C LEU A 75 -7.47 6.41 -10.17
N ASN A 76 -8.47 7.26 -9.88
CA ASN A 76 -9.41 7.74 -10.89
C ASN A 76 -8.71 8.44 -12.06
N GLU A 77 -7.77 9.34 -11.75
CA GLU A 77 -7.00 10.05 -12.78
C GLU A 77 -6.08 9.10 -13.56
N ALA A 78 -5.46 8.12 -12.90
CA ALA A 78 -4.68 7.08 -13.58
C ALA A 78 -5.53 6.27 -14.57
N ILE A 79 -6.75 5.88 -14.16
CA ILE A 79 -7.69 5.11 -14.99
C ILE A 79 -8.18 5.95 -16.19
N LYS A 80 -8.50 7.22 -16.00
CA LYS A 80 -8.86 8.12 -17.10
C LYS A 80 -7.70 8.29 -18.09
N ALA A 81 -6.48 8.43 -17.59
CA ALA A 81 -5.30 8.57 -18.42
C ALA A 81 -5.03 7.30 -19.24
N LEU A 82 -5.29 6.11 -18.68
CA LEU A 82 -5.23 4.84 -19.42
C LEU A 82 -6.26 4.78 -20.55
N ALA A 83 -7.50 5.23 -20.30
CA ALA A 83 -8.55 5.24 -21.32
C ALA A 83 -8.24 6.19 -22.49
N ALA A 84 -7.44 7.23 -22.26
CA ALA A 84 -7.04 8.19 -23.30
C ALA A 84 -5.89 7.69 -24.19
N ASP A 85 -5.17 6.63 -23.78
CA ASP A 85 -4.04 6.07 -24.52
C ASP A 85 -4.37 4.70 -25.14
N GLU A 86 -5.10 4.73 -26.26
CA GLU A 86 -5.53 3.53 -27.01
C GLU A 86 -4.36 2.66 -27.50
N LYS A 87 -3.14 3.21 -27.57
CA LYS A 87 -1.97 2.51 -28.12
C LYS A 87 -1.25 1.63 -27.10
N GLN A 88 -1.57 1.75 -25.81
CA GLN A 88 -0.91 1.02 -24.72
C GLN A 88 -1.88 0.19 -23.87
N THR A 89 -3.11 -0.02 -24.33
CA THR A 89 -4.12 -0.79 -23.58
C THR A 89 -3.76 -2.28 -23.55
N ARG A 90 -3.05 -2.68 -22.50
CA ARG A 90 -2.84 -4.09 -22.16
C ARG A 90 -4.12 -4.67 -21.56
N LEU A 91 -4.47 -5.88 -21.97
CA LEU A 91 -5.61 -6.62 -21.44
C LEU A 91 -5.14 -7.88 -20.71
N ILE A 92 -5.79 -8.20 -19.58
CA ILE A 92 -5.69 -9.49 -18.89
C ILE A 92 -7.11 -9.99 -18.71
N GLU A 93 -7.40 -11.20 -19.22
CA GLU A 93 -8.74 -11.81 -19.15
C GLU A 93 -9.86 -10.90 -19.71
N GLY A 94 -9.54 -10.07 -20.70
CA GLY A 94 -10.48 -9.12 -21.32
C GLY A 94 -10.62 -7.78 -20.58
N ASN A 95 -9.98 -7.61 -19.42
CA ASN A 95 -10.03 -6.39 -18.62
C ASN A 95 -8.80 -5.50 -18.85
N VAL A 96 -9.03 -4.18 -18.84
CA VAL A 96 -7.96 -3.18 -18.94
C VAL A 96 -7.03 -3.29 -17.75
N VAL A 97 -5.73 -3.24 -18.03
CA VAL A 97 -4.69 -3.36 -17.01
C VAL A 97 -4.24 -1.99 -16.53
N LEU A 98 -4.24 -1.79 -15.21
CA LEU A 98 -3.53 -0.71 -14.53
C LEU A 98 -2.33 -1.29 -13.78
N GLU A 99 -1.13 -0.97 -14.25
CA GLU A 99 0.13 -1.37 -13.60
C GLU A 99 0.45 -0.42 -12.45
N LEU A 100 0.74 -0.99 -11.28
CA LEU A 100 1.07 -0.28 -10.05
C LEU A 100 2.44 -0.75 -9.54
N ASP A 101 3.27 0.19 -9.11
CA ASP A 101 4.63 -0.08 -8.59
C ASP A 101 4.64 -0.59 -7.14
N ASP A 102 3.49 -0.93 -6.58
CA ASP A 102 3.36 -1.31 -5.17
C ASP A 102 3.75 -2.75 -4.91
N HIS A 103 4.12 -3.02 -3.67
CA HIS A 103 4.35 -4.39 -3.24
C HIS A 103 3.03 -5.17 -3.25
N PRO A 104 2.94 -6.37 -3.84
CA PRO A 104 1.67 -7.06 -4.05
C PRO A 104 0.94 -7.38 -2.74
N LYS A 105 1.67 -7.70 -1.66
CA LYS A 105 1.04 -7.94 -0.34
C LYS A 105 0.43 -6.67 0.25
N ASP A 106 1.06 -5.52 0.03
CA ASP A 106 0.56 -4.25 0.55
C ASP A 106 -0.69 -3.84 -0.21
N LEU A 107 -0.67 -3.98 -1.55
CA LEU A 107 -1.83 -3.71 -2.39
C LEU A 107 -3.00 -4.63 -2.03
N CYS A 108 -2.74 -5.91 -1.75
CA CYS A 108 -3.76 -6.85 -1.28
C CYS A 108 -4.45 -6.34 0.00
N ARG A 109 -3.67 -5.99 1.04
CA ARG A 109 -4.21 -5.44 2.30
C ARG A 109 -5.04 -4.17 2.06
N PHE A 110 -4.54 -3.27 1.21
CA PHE A 110 -5.24 -2.03 0.86
C PHE A 110 -6.56 -2.28 0.12
N LEU A 111 -6.59 -3.20 -0.83
CA LEU A 111 -7.81 -3.57 -1.54
C LEU A 111 -8.81 -4.23 -0.60
N MET A 112 -8.39 -5.16 0.26
CA MET A 112 -9.26 -5.73 1.29
C MET A 112 -9.84 -4.63 2.19
N ALA A 113 -9.04 -3.65 2.60
CA ALA A 113 -9.52 -2.52 3.41
C ALA A 113 -10.54 -1.64 2.67
N LEU A 114 -10.51 -1.57 1.33
CA LEU A 114 -11.52 -0.87 0.54
C LEU A 114 -12.85 -1.64 0.42
N TYR A 115 -12.80 -2.97 0.39
CA TYR A 115 -14.01 -3.81 0.32
C TYR A 115 -14.64 -4.04 1.69
N ASP A 116 -13.83 -4.44 2.68
CA ASP A 116 -14.29 -4.97 3.97
C ASP A 116 -14.06 -3.99 5.13
N GLY A 117 -13.33 -2.90 4.89
CA GLY A 117 -12.90 -1.96 5.92
C GLY A 117 -11.68 -2.47 6.72
N VAL A 118 -11.35 -1.76 7.80
CA VAL A 118 -10.15 -2.02 8.61
C VAL A 118 -10.44 -2.75 9.93
N SER A 119 -11.64 -3.34 10.06
CA SER A 119 -12.08 -4.05 11.27
C SER A 119 -11.25 -5.29 11.59
N GLY A 120 -10.60 -5.88 10.59
CA GLY A 120 -9.72 -7.03 10.76
C GLY A 120 -8.34 -6.71 11.35
N VAL A 121 -7.97 -5.43 11.46
CA VAL A 121 -6.69 -5.01 12.04
C VAL A 121 -6.80 -5.04 13.56
N ARG A 122 -6.02 -5.90 14.22
CA ARG A 122 -5.98 -6.10 15.67
C ARG A 122 -5.04 -5.14 16.37
N TYR A 123 -4.07 -4.60 15.63
CA TYR A 123 -3.04 -3.70 16.12
C TYR A 123 -2.20 -4.33 17.24
N ASP A 124 -1.86 -5.62 17.09
CA ASP A 124 -0.89 -6.32 17.94
C ASP A 124 0.49 -6.40 17.25
N GLN A 125 1.46 -7.14 17.81
CA GLN A 125 2.80 -7.24 17.21
C GLN A 125 2.82 -7.85 15.80
N THR A 126 1.77 -8.58 15.40
CA THR A 126 1.71 -9.24 14.09
C THR A 126 1.19 -8.32 12.98
N ASP A 127 0.60 -7.18 13.36
CA ASP A 127 -0.07 -6.27 12.43
C ASP A 127 0.79 -5.10 11.97
N PHE A 128 2.05 -4.98 12.42
CA PHE A 128 2.88 -3.83 12.06
C PHE A 128 3.01 -3.64 10.55
N GLU A 129 3.28 -4.73 9.82
CA GLU A 129 3.34 -4.67 8.35
C GLU A 129 2.01 -4.24 7.73
N SER A 130 0.89 -4.73 8.27
CA SER A 130 -0.45 -4.42 7.78
C SER A 130 -0.79 -2.96 7.99
N VAL A 131 -0.58 -2.45 9.21
CA VAL A 131 -0.80 -1.05 9.57
C VAL A 131 0.09 -0.13 8.73
N SER A 132 1.37 -0.47 8.58
CA SER A 132 2.33 0.29 7.78
C SER A 132 1.92 0.35 6.30
N ALA A 133 1.57 -0.79 5.72
CA ALA A 133 1.10 -0.89 4.33
C ALA A 133 -0.17 -0.06 4.10
N LEU A 134 -1.16 -0.19 4.99
CA LEU A 134 -2.42 0.55 4.89
C LEU A 134 -2.20 2.05 5.02
N LEU A 135 -1.38 2.52 5.96
CA LEU A 135 -1.05 3.94 6.08
C LEU A 135 -0.34 4.48 4.83
N ARG A 136 0.65 3.75 4.31
CA ARG A 136 1.39 4.13 3.10
C ARG A 136 0.47 4.24 1.89
N LEU A 137 -0.32 3.20 1.61
CA LEU A 137 -1.14 3.15 0.42
C LEU A 137 -2.38 4.05 0.52
N SER A 138 -3.01 4.16 1.69
CA SER A 138 -4.11 5.12 1.90
C SER A 138 -3.63 6.56 1.74
N THR A 139 -2.40 6.88 2.14
CA THR A 139 -1.81 8.20 1.90
C THR A 139 -1.46 8.39 0.41
N LYS A 140 -0.81 7.40 -0.23
CA LYS A 140 -0.42 7.45 -1.65
C LYS A 140 -1.62 7.65 -2.58
N TYR A 141 -2.73 6.98 -2.26
CA TYR A 141 -3.96 6.97 -3.06
C TYR A 141 -5.05 7.89 -2.51
N SER A 142 -4.73 8.75 -1.55
CA SER A 142 -5.65 9.74 -0.97
C SER A 142 -6.97 9.13 -0.45
N VAL A 143 -6.90 7.94 0.15
CA VAL A 143 -8.04 7.22 0.72
C VAL A 143 -8.20 7.61 2.19
N GLU A 144 -8.72 8.80 2.44
CA GLU A 144 -8.72 9.42 3.77
C GLU A 144 -9.50 8.65 4.84
N HIS A 145 -10.57 7.95 4.48
CA HIS A 145 -11.38 7.21 5.44
C HIS A 145 -10.61 6.01 6.02
N VAL A 146 -9.94 5.21 5.18
CA VAL A 146 -9.06 4.12 5.60
C VAL A 146 -7.92 4.67 6.47
N ARG A 147 -7.26 5.75 6.01
CA ARG A 147 -6.17 6.40 6.75
C ARG A 147 -6.60 6.83 8.14
N ARG A 148 -7.74 7.51 8.25
CA ARG A 148 -8.32 7.97 9.52
C ARG A 148 -8.65 6.81 10.45
N ASP A 149 -9.23 5.73 9.92
CA ASP A 149 -9.63 4.59 10.75
C ASP A 149 -8.40 3.83 11.29
N ILE A 150 -7.34 3.69 10.48
CA ILE A 150 -6.06 3.14 10.96
C ILE A 150 -5.41 4.03 12.02
N LEU A 151 -5.40 5.36 11.82
CA LEU A 151 -4.89 6.29 12.82
C LEU A 151 -5.71 6.29 14.12
N ARG A 152 -7.03 6.08 14.02
CA ARG A 152 -7.90 5.94 15.21
C ARG A 152 -7.51 4.71 16.01
N GLY A 153 -7.33 3.56 15.36
CA GLY A 153 -6.88 2.34 16.03
C GLY A 153 -5.48 2.51 16.65
N LEU A 154 -4.52 3.06 15.90
CA LEU A 154 -3.19 3.36 16.42
C LEU A 154 -3.21 4.30 17.63
N SER A 155 -4.10 5.29 17.66
CA SER A 155 -4.20 6.24 18.78
C SER A 155 -4.66 5.59 20.09
N THR A 156 -5.28 4.40 20.03
CA THR A 156 -5.62 3.63 21.23
C THR A 156 -4.39 2.97 21.86
N ILE A 157 -3.38 2.66 21.05
CA ILE A 157 -2.14 2.00 21.47
C ILE A 157 -1.01 3.00 21.67
N TRP A 158 -1.02 4.10 20.93
CA TRP A 158 -0.06 5.18 21.05
C TRP A 158 -0.78 6.44 21.51
N PRO A 159 -1.05 6.55 22.83
CA PRO A 159 -1.82 7.66 23.37
C PRO A 159 -1.09 8.99 23.20
N ARG A 160 -1.89 10.06 23.07
CA ARG A 160 -1.39 11.43 22.84
C ARG A 160 -1.22 12.25 24.13
N THR A 161 -1.49 11.67 25.29
CA THR A 161 -1.33 12.33 26.59
C THR A 161 -0.32 11.59 27.44
N LEU A 162 0.46 12.33 28.24
CA LEU A 162 1.46 11.75 29.13
C LEU A 162 0.83 10.76 30.11
N SER A 163 -0.31 11.09 30.71
CA SER A 163 -0.99 10.22 31.66
C SER A 163 -1.42 8.87 31.08
N ALA A 164 -1.93 8.86 29.85
CA ALA A 164 -2.32 7.62 29.18
C ALA A 164 -1.09 6.82 28.72
N TRP A 165 -0.01 7.52 28.34
CA TRP A 165 1.27 6.89 28.07
C TRP A 165 1.85 6.20 29.31
N GLU A 166 1.86 6.86 30.46
CA GLU A 166 2.31 6.30 31.73
C GLU A 166 1.50 5.05 32.12
N PHE A 167 0.18 5.08 31.96
CA PHE A 167 -0.67 3.91 32.19
C PHE A 167 -0.30 2.73 31.29
N ARG A 168 -0.08 2.99 30.00
CA ARG A 168 0.35 1.99 29.03
C ARG A 168 1.73 1.41 29.36
N GLU A 169 2.68 2.25 29.75
CA GLU A 169 4.03 1.83 30.12
C GLU A 169 4.05 0.98 31.39
N ALA A 170 3.19 1.31 32.37
CA ALA A 170 2.99 0.50 33.56
C ALA A 170 2.45 -0.91 33.22
N ASP A 171 1.56 -1.02 32.22
CA ASP A 171 1.05 -2.32 31.74
C ASP A 171 2.12 -3.12 30.95
N ALA A 172 2.97 -2.40 30.21
CA ALA A 172 4.04 -2.98 29.40
C ALA A 172 5.26 -3.50 30.20
N THR A 173 5.37 -3.11 31.47
CA THR A 173 6.49 -3.46 32.36
C THR A 173 6.06 -4.47 33.43
N ASP A 174 7.01 -5.24 33.95
CA ASP A 174 6.80 -6.08 35.11
C ASP A 174 7.04 -5.30 36.43
N PRO A 175 6.77 -5.88 37.62
CA PRO A 175 7.02 -5.21 38.90
C PRO A 175 8.48 -4.81 39.15
N SER A 176 9.43 -5.33 38.37
CA SER A 176 10.85 -4.94 38.42
C SER A 176 11.22 -3.82 37.44
N GLY A 177 10.23 -3.29 36.70
CA GLY A 177 10.42 -2.24 35.70
C GLY A 177 11.04 -2.74 34.40
N VAL A 178 11.12 -4.06 34.19
CA VAL A 178 11.65 -4.65 32.96
C VAL A 178 10.52 -4.76 31.96
N TYR A 179 10.76 -4.34 30.72
CA TYR A 179 9.81 -4.58 29.63
C TYR A 179 9.61 -6.07 29.44
N LYS A 180 8.34 -6.50 29.51
CA LYS A 180 7.98 -7.82 29.01
C LYS A 180 8.28 -7.85 27.49
N PRO A 181 8.52 -9.04 26.89
CA PRO A 181 8.57 -9.16 25.44
C PRO A 181 7.40 -8.38 24.84
N ARG A 182 7.64 -7.56 23.80
CA ARG A 182 6.68 -6.58 23.27
C ARG A 182 5.52 -7.26 22.51
N CYS A 183 4.91 -8.27 23.11
CA CYS A 183 3.88 -9.13 22.54
C CYS A 183 2.47 -8.55 22.60
N ILE A 184 2.34 -7.22 22.71
CA ILE A 184 1.05 -6.55 22.90
C ILE A 184 0.84 -5.45 21.84
N TYR A 185 1.91 -4.86 21.30
CA TYR A 185 1.82 -3.66 20.47
C TYR A 185 2.50 -3.84 19.11
N PRO A 186 1.99 -3.19 18.03
CA PRO A 186 2.61 -3.27 16.72
C PRO A 186 3.97 -2.57 16.77
N HIS A 187 5.03 -3.27 16.40
CA HIS A 187 6.38 -2.73 16.32
C HIS A 187 7.15 -3.25 15.11
N PRO A 188 8.14 -2.49 14.60
CA PRO A 188 8.93 -2.86 13.43
C PRO A 188 9.98 -3.96 13.65
N MET A 189 10.23 -4.35 14.90
CA MET A 189 11.31 -5.28 15.30
C MET A 189 10.88 -6.75 15.35
#